data_AF-A0A435XMH3-F1
#
_entry.id   AF-A0A435XMH3-F1
#
_cell.length_a   1.000
_cell.length_b   1.000
_cell.length_c   1.000
_cell.angle_alpha   90.00
_cell.angle_beta   90.00
_cell.angle_gamma   90.00
#
_symmetry.space_group_name_H-M   'P 1'
#
loop_
_entity.id
_entity.type
_entity.pdbx_description
1 polymer ?
#
loop_
_entity_poly.entity_id
_entity_poly.type
_entity_poly.pdbx_seq_one_letter_code
_entity_poly.pdbx_strand_id
1 'polypeptide(L)'
;MSFRERLQSWRYNLVPDHVVGEILTKRWTDNAIPFLALVVTLATFGSVIPGFFKLTALQESTRQLGEFSMVVTGMTVVMLGGGIDLSVGSIFALSCFSAVYVFFILEQSIWLALAASLATGLVFGAINGYLVGYLRLRAFLTTLVTFIFGRALFDILVTTYAADVQLSDATSDVLDFIGDSTFWGLSVSVWLAIILAIVTHIALTRSRPGWHVLAVGGSRRSAHNAGIRVRRTVFMTYVFSGFCASIGGFLIACRLSGAGPGTGLNLEIMALTAAVVGGVSLGGGRGSVIKGLMGAIIVLTMTNGLIRLGYGTGTNQMVLGIMLAVAVTIDIRWLKNRHKVLNEVYVAPVYLKMGETQSAAPGSGTSYELDNRLSAADPIGLGELEGPEDVILDRDDNLYCGTRHGEIVRFFAPDYVRSEVFAHIGGFPLGLAFDKSGNLISCVGAMGLYSVSPDREVKRLSAETSRSWTSIVDDARLRDPNDCDIAPDGRIYFTDSTKRYDAHDWALDSIENRATGRLLVYDPKDGSTRTLLDGYRYTNGVCMAHDGKSLFFAESWACRVHRYWLEGPKAGTAECVIRD
;
A
#
# COMPACT_ATOMS: atom_id res chain seq x y z
N MET A 1 40.34 11.93 -3.92
CA MET A 1 39.29 11.61 -2.94
C MET A 1 39.94 10.93 -1.75
N SER A 2 39.58 11.35 -0.54
CA SER A 2 39.98 10.64 0.68
C SER A 2 39.30 9.26 0.76
N PHE A 3 39.82 8.37 1.61
CA PHE A 3 39.16 7.08 1.87
C PHE A 3 37.73 7.26 2.42
N ARG A 4 37.52 8.27 3.28
CA ARG A 4 36.21 8.62 3.83
C ARG A 4 35.22 9.06 2.75
N GLU A 5 35.65 9.89 1.80
CA GLU A 5 34.81 10.31 0.67
C GLU A 5 34.44 9.14 -0.23
N ARG A 6 35.36 8.23 -0.50
CA ARG A 6 35.08 7.01 -1.28
C ARG A 6 34.01 6.14 -0.59
N LEU A 7 34.12 5.97 0.73
CA LEU A 7 33.11 5.25 1.52
C LEU A 7 31.74 5.94 1.50
N GLN A 8 31.70 7.27 1.61
CA GLN A 8 30.45 8.04 1.52
C GLN A 8 29.83 7.90 0.12
N SER A 9 30.62 8.09 -0.94
CA SER A 9 30.15 7.90 -2.31
C SER A 9 29.59 6.50 -2.53
N TRP A 10 30.29 5.47 -2.04
CA TRP A 10 29.83 4.09 -2.11
C TRP A 10 28.48 3.90 -1.39
N ARG A 11 28.37 4.39 -0.15
CA ARG A 11 27.15 4.25 0.68
C ARG A 11 25.93 4.94 0.07
N TYR A 12 26.08 6.14 -0.46
CA TYR A 12 24.95 6.94 -0.96
C TYR A 12 24.58 6.60 -2.42
N ASN A 13 25.53 6.13 -3.22
CA ASN A 13 25.28 5.89 -4.65
C ASN A 13 24.89 4.43 -4.94
N LEU A 14 25.36 3.46 -4.16
CA LEU A 14 25.12 2.03 -4.43
C LEU A 14 24.05 1.40 -3.54
N VAL A 15 23.83 1.91 -2.33
CA VAL A 15 22.77 1.36 -1.47
C VAL A 15 21.43 1.94 -1.93
N PRO A 16 20.47 1.08 -2.33
CA PRO A 16 19.22 1.52 -2.93
C PRO A 16 18.19 1.89 -1.85
N ASP A 17 18.55 2.81 -0.94
CA ASP A 17 17.66 3.22 0.16
C ASP A 17 16.31 3.72 -0.38
N HIS A 18 16.33 4.49 -1.48
CA HIS A 18 15.12 4.96 -2.17
C HIS A 18 14.18 3.82 -2.60
N VAL A 19 14.71 2.67 -3.05
CA VAL A 19 13.90 1.51 -3.46
C VAL A 19 13.13 0.95 -2.26
N VAL A 20 13.78 0.89 -1.09
CA VAL A 20 13.11 0.51 0.16
C VAL A 20 12.01 1.51 0.48
N GLY A 21 12.30 2.81 0.39
CA GLY A 21 11.30 3.87 0.56
C GLY A 21 10.11 3.70 -0.37
N GLU A 22 10.34 3.56 -1.67
CA GLU A 22 9.33 3.34 -2.69
C GLU A 22 8.49 2.09 -2.44
N ILE A 23 9.10 0.95 -2.08
CA ILE A 23 8.37 -0.27 -1.72
C ILE A 23 7.50 -0.03 -0.49
N LEU A 24 8.03 0.61 0.56
CA LEU A 24 7.28 0.87 1.80
C LEU A 24 6.11 1.85 1.60
N THR A 25 6.14 2.70 0.56
CA THR A 25 4.98 3.53 0.19
C THR A 25 3.82 2.71 -0.36
N LYS A 26 4.08 1.53 -0.95
CA LYS A 26 3.03 0.73 -1.59
C LYS A 26 2.16 0.01 -0.57
N ARG A 27 0.85 0.01 -0.83
CA ARG A 27 -0.15 -0.64 0.04
C ARG A 27 -0.03 -2.17 0.09
N TRP A 28 0.53 -2.80 -0.94
CA TRP A 28 0.70 -4.26 -0.98
C TRP A 28 1.78 -4.74 -0.01
N THR A 29 2.72 -3.87 0.38
CA THR A 29 3.80 -4.18 1.31
C THR A 29 3.28 -4.60 2.69
N ASP A 30 2.13 -4.06 3.10
CA ASP A 30 1.43 -4.45 4.33
C ASP A 30 0.92 -5.91 4.31
N ASN A 31 0.83 -6.54 3.14
CA ASN A 31 0.49 -7.97 2.98
C ASN A 31 1.73 -8.85 2.76
N ALA A 32 2.82 -8.28 2.26
CA ALA A 32 4.04 -9.02 1.95
C ALA A 32 4.69 -9.62 3.19
N ILE A 33 4.70 -8.90 4.31
CA ILE A 33 5.29 -9.35 5.58
C ILE A 33 4.61 -10.64 6.10
N PRO A 34 3.28 -10.68 6.34
CA PRO A 34 2.63 -11.90 6.82
C PRO A 34 2.67 -13.03 5.78
N PHE A 35 2.66 -12.71 4.49
CA PHE A 35 2.83 -13.72 3.44
C PHE A 35 4.22 -14.36 3.47
N LEU A 36 5.27 -13.58 3.64
CA LEU A 36 6.64 -14.09 3.75
C LEU A 36 6.81 -14.93 5.03
N ALA A 37 6.22 -14.50 6.15
CA ALA A 37 6.18 -15.30 7.38
C ALA A 37 5.45 -16.64 7.19
N LEU A 38 4.35 -16.65 6.43
CA LEU A 38 3.64 -17.87 6.05
C LEU A 38 4.52 -18.82 5.23
N VAL A 39 5.17 -18.31 4.17
CA VAL A 39 6.07 -19.11 3.33
C VAL A 39 7.22 -19.71 4.14
N VAL A 40 7.85 -18.90 5.00
CA VAL A 40 8.95 -19.36 5.88
C VAL A 40 8.46 -20.44 6.85
N THR A 41 7.27 -20.26 7.44
CA THR A 41 6.69 -21.24 8.38
C THR A 41 6.42 -22.58 7.68
N LEU A 42 5.78 -22.55 6.51
CA LEU A 42 5.49 -23.75 5.73
C LEU A 42 6.76 -24.44 5.24
N ALA A 43 7.77 -23.68 4.79
CA ALA A 43 9.05 -24.24 4.35
C ALA A 43 9.83 -24.88 5.51
N THR A 44 9.80 -24.27 6.69
CA THR A 44 10.49 -24.79 7.88
C THR A 44 9.85 -26.10 8.36
N PHE A 45 8.54 -26.11 8.64
CA PHE A 45 7.88 -27.33 9.10
C PHE A 45 7.78 -28.40 8.02
N GLY A 46 7.63 -27.99 6.75
CA GLY A 46 7.62 -28.88 5.60
C GLY A 46 8.95 -29.60 5.36
N SER A 47 10.08 -29.01 5.73
CA SER A 47 11.40 -29.64 5.62
C SER A 47 11.78 -30.48 6.83
N VAL A 48 11.36 -30.08 8.04
CA VAL A 48 11.73 -30.78 9.28
C VAL A 48 10.82 -31.98 9.57
N ILE A 49 9.53 -31.92 9.21
CA ILE A 49 8.56 -32.96 9.58
C ILE A 49 8.38 -33.99 8.45
N PRO A 50 8.75 -35.26 8.65
CA PRO A 50 8.56 -36.30 7.65
C PRO A 50 7.09 -36.47 7.27
N GLY A 51 6.82 -36.50 5.97
CA GLY A 51 5.47 -36.66 5.43
C GLY A 51 4.52 -35.49 5.73
N PHE A 52 5.04 -34.29 6.00
CA PHE A 52 4.23 -33.08 6.18
C PHE A 52 3.27 -32.83 5.00
N PHE A 53 3.75 -33.01 3.77
CA PHE A 53 2.97 -32.86 2.55
C PHE A 53 2.26 -34.15 2.09
N LYS A 54 2.17 -35.19 2.92
CA LYS A 54 1.35 -36.37 2.59
C LYS A 54 -0.13 -35.97 2.56
N LEU A 55 -0.87 -36.50 1.59
CA LEU A 55 -2.29 -36.18 1.40
C LEU A 55 -3.11 -36.40 2.68
N THR A 56 -2.86 -37.47 3.42
CA THR A 56 -3.55 -37.78 4.68
C THR A 56 -3.26 -36.75 5.77
N ALA A 57 -2.01 -36.28 5.89
CA ALA A 57 -1.63 -35.25 6.85
C ALA A 57 -2.24 -33.89 6.50
N LEU A 58 -2.29 -33.56 5.20
CA LEU A 58 -2.93 -32.35 4.71
C LEU A 58 -4.45 -32.39 4.93
N GLN A 59 -5.11 -33.51 4.65
CA GLN A 59 -6.55 -33.70 4.89
C GLN A 59 -6.91 -33.48 6.36
N GLU A 60 -6.20 -34.11 7.29
CA GLU A 60 -6.47 -33.91 8.72
C GLU A 60 -6.20 -32.46 9.16
N SER A 61 -5.13 -31.86 8.64
CA SER A 61 -4.83 -30.45 8.89
C SER A 61 -5.94 -29.52 8.38
N THR A 62 -6.61 -29.86 7.27
CA THR A 62 -7.71 -29.04 6.74
C THR A 62 -8.93 -29.04 7.65
N ARG A 63 -9.23 -30.13 8.37
CA ARG A 63 -10.38 -30.17 9.29
C ARG A 63 -10.23 -29.13 10.40
N GLN A 64 -9.09 -29.22 11.10
CA GLN A 64 -8.73 -28.30 12.18
C GLN A 64 -8.56 -26.87 11.68
N LEU A 65 -8.00 -26.69 10.48
CA LEU A 65 -7.87 -25.37 9.86
C LEU A 65 -9.23 -24.76 9.56
N GLY A 66 -10.21 -25.55 9.14
CA GLY A 66 -11.57 -25.07 8.87
C GLY A 66 -12.21 -24.54 10.14
N GLU A 67 -12.25 -25.37 11.19
CA GLU A 67 -12.75 -25.00 12.52
C GLU A 67 -12.08 -23.73 13.05
N PHE A 68 -10.76 -23.68 13.02
CA PHE A 68 -9.99 -22.55 13.53
C PHE A 68 -10.15 -21.27 12.68
N SER A 69 -10.21 -21.41 11.35
CA SER A 69 -10.38 -20.28 10.42
C SER A 69 -11.72 -19.58 10.60
N MET A 70 -12.78 -20.30 10.97
CA MET A 70 -14.05 -19.68 11.35
C MET A 70 -13.85 -18.71 12.51
N VAL A 71 -13.24 -19.19 13.59
CA VAL A 71 -13.01 -18.40 14.80
C VAL A 71 -12.10 -17.21 14.52
N VAL A 72 -11.02 -17.41 13.75
CA VAL A 72 -10.12 -16.31 13.35
C VAL A 72 -10.84 -15.27 12.48
N THR A 73 -11.78 -15.69 11.62
CA THR A 73 -12.60 -14.76 10.82
C THR A 73 -13.49 -13.90 11.72
N GLY A 74 -14.14 -14.50 12.71
CA GLY A 74 -14.93 -13.78 13.72
C GLY A 74 -14.09 -12.79 14.53
N MET A 75 -12.96 -13.26 15.07
CA MET A 75 -11.99 -12.41 15.80
C MET A 75 -11.48 -11.26 14.92
N THR A 76 -11.18 -11.52 13.65
CA THR A 76 -10.73 -10.50 12.69
C THR A 76 -11.76 -9.38 12.55
N VAL A 77 -13.05 -9.71 12.42
CA VAL A 77 -14.11 -8.69 12.32
C VAL A 77 -14.22 -7.84 13.59
N VAL A 78 -14.10 -8.45 14.78
CA VAL A 78 -14.10 -7.72 16.05
C VAL A 78 -12.88 -6.79 16.17
N MET A 79 -11.70 -7.28 15.80
CA MET A 79 -10.47 -6.47 15.79
C MET A 79 -10.56 -5.31 14.80
N LEU A 80 -11.09 -5.54 13.60
CA LEU A 80 -11.33 -4.47 12.62
C LEU A 80 -12.28 -3.39 13.17
N GLY A 81 -13.25 -3.76 14.01
CA GLY A 81 -14.12 -2.81 14.73
C GLY A 81 -13.48 -2.11 15.94
N GLY A 82 -12.21 -2.40 16.25
CA GLY A 82 -11.47 -1.85 17.40
C GLY A 82 -11.87 -2.50 18.73
N GLY A 83 -12.17 -3.80 18.72
CA GLY A 83 -12.46 -4.62 19.90
C GLY A 83 -11.55 -5.84 19.99
N ILE A 84 -11.72 -6.62 21.07
CA ILE A 84 -11.10 -7.94 21.26
C ILE A 84 -12.18 -8.83 21.89
N ASP A 85 -12.34 -10.05 21.38
CA ASP A 85 -13.29 -11.03 21.91
C ASP A 85 -12.59 -12.24 22.50
N LEU A 86 -12.25 -12.20 23.78
CA LEU A 86 -11.62 -13.32 24.47
C LEU A 86 -12.60 -14.49 24.73
N SER A 87 -13.91 -14.27 24.59
CA SER A 87 -14.90 -15.30 24.86
C SER A 87 -15.07 -16.30 23.73
N VAL A 88 -14.42 -16.10 22.58
CA VAL A 88 -14.54 -17.01 21.43
C VAL A 88 -14.22 -18.46 21.76
N GLY A 89 -13.27 -18.72 22.67
CA GLY A 89 -12.94 -20.09 23.11
C GLY A 89 -14.06 -20.74 23.91
N SER A 90 -14.65 -20.02 24.87
CA SER A 90 -15.76 -20.54 25.67
C SER A 90 -17.07 -20.63 24.86
N ILE A 91 -17.32 -19.70 23.93
CA ILE A 91 -18.46 -19.76 23.02
C ILE A 91 -18.35 -20.97 22.10
N PHE A 92 -17.16 -21.21 21.53
CA PHE A 92 -16.89 -22.40 20.71
C PHE A 92 -17.15 -23.69 21.51
N ALA A 93 -16.65 -23.78 22.74
CA ALA A 93 -16.84 -24.94 23.61
C ALA A 93 -18.32 -25.17 23.99
N LEU A 94 -19.03 -24.12 24.39
CA LEU A 94 -20.45 -24.19 24.71
C LEU A 94 -21.32 -24.53 23.49
N SER A 95 -20.97 -24.03 22.32
CA SER A 95 -21.69 -24.34 21.07
C SER A 95 -21.44 -25.77 20.61
N CYS A 96 -20.22 -26.29 20.84
CA CYS A 96 -19.93 -27.71 20.68
C CYS A 96 -20.78 -28.56 21.64
N PHE A 97 -20.79 -28.22 22.93
CA PHE A 97 -21.59 -28.94 23.92
C PHE A 97 -23.09 -28.89 23.60
N SER A 98 -23.64 -27.74 23.16
CA SER A 98 -25.06 -27.64 22.85
C SER A 98 -25.45 -28.48 21.63
N ALA A 99 -24.59 -28.59 20.61
CA ALA A 99 -24.79 -29.54 19.51
C ALA A 99 -24.78 -31.00 19.99
N VAL A 100 -23.77 -31.36 20.79
CA VAL A 100 -23.59 -32.71 21.34
C VAL A 100 -24.78 -33.09 22.22
N TYR A 101 -25.21 -32.20 23.12
CA TYR A 101 -26.33 -32.42 24.02
C TYR A 101 -27.64 -32.68 23.25
N VAL A 102 -27.93 -31.84 22.25
CA VAL A 102 -29.17 -31.97 21.46
C VAL A 102 -29.17 -33.23 20.60
N PHE A 103 -28.02 -33.60 20.03
CA PHE A 103 -27.94 -34.77 19.16
C PHE A 103 -27.85 -36.09 19.93
N PHE A 104 -26.92 -36.21 20.90
CA PHE A 104 -26.65 -37.48 21.57
C PHE A 104 -27.53 -37.73 22.80
N ILE A 105 -27.97 -36.69 23.51
CA ILE A 105 -28.74 -36.85 24.76
C ILE A 105 -30.23 -36.66 24.53
N LEU A 106 -30.62 -35.62 23.79
CA LEU A 106 -32.03 -35.41 23.42
C LEU A 106 -32.46 -36.23 22.19
N GLU A 107 -31.52 -36.93 21.55
CA GLU A 107 -31.72 -37.75 20.34
C GLU A 107 -32.48 -37.00 19.22
N GLN A 108 -32.20 -35.70 19.07
CA GLN A 108 -32.84 -34.85 18.07
C GLN A 108 -32.03 -34.80 16.76
N SER A 109 -32.69 -34.37 15.69
CA SER A 109 -32.05 -34.23 14.37
C SER A 109 -30.80 -33.34 14.41
N ILE A 110 -29.83 -33.62 13.54
CA ILE A 110 -28.60 -32.83 13.39
C ILE A 110 -28.87 -31.35 13.08
N TRP A 111 -29.97 -31.04 12.39
CA TRP A 111 -30.37 -29.66 12.08
C TRP A 111 -30.79 -28.89 13.33
N LEU A 112 -31.42 -29.56 14.30
CA LEU A 112 -31.72 -28.98 15.62
C LEU A 112 -30.43 -28.79 16.43
N ALA A 113 -29.48 -29.73 16.34
CA ALA A 113 -28.16 -29.57 16.95
C ALA A 113 -27.38 -28.38 16.38
N LEU A 114 -27.41 -28.19 15.05
CA LEU A 114 -26.86 -27.00 14.39
C LEU A 114 -27.55 -25.72 14.87
N ALA A 115 -28.89 -25.71 14.91
CA ALA A 115 -29.65 -24.56 15.38
C ALA A 115 -29.33 -24.20 16.84
N ALA A 116 -29.18 -25.20 17.71
CA ALA A 116 -28.80 -25.02 19.10
C ALA A 116 -27.40 -24.44 19.25
N SER A 117 -26.41 -24.98 18.50
CA SER A 117 -25.06 -24.42 18.44
C SER A 117 -25.05 -22.96 17.98
N LEU A 118 -25.73 -22.67 16.86
CA LEU A 118 -25.83 -21.31 16.34
C LEU A 118 -26.50 -20.35 17.33
N ALA A 119 -27.58 -20.80 17.98
CA ALA A 119 -28.27 -20.02 18.99
C ALA A 119 -27.36 -19.70 20.19
N THR A 120 -26.58 -20.68 20.68
CA THR A 120 -25.58 -20.44 21.73
C THR A 120 -24.59 -19.35 21.33
N GLY A 121 -23.99 -19.45 20.14
CA GLY A 121 -23.07 -18.44 19.63
C GLY A 121 -23.69 -17.04 19.50
N LEU A 122 -24.89 -16.96 18.93
CA LEU A 122 -25.59 -15.69 18.74
C LEU A 122 -25.98 -15.03 20.07
N VAL A 123 -26.41 -15.81 21.06
CA VAL A 123 -26.79 -15.30 22.39
C VAL A 123 -25.57 -14.73 23.11
N PHE A 124 -24.48 -15.48 23.22
CA PHE A 124 -23.28 -14.99 23.90
C PHE A 124 -22.63 -13.83 23.13
N GLY A 125 -22.62 -13.88 21.80
CA GLY A 125 -22.19 -12.77 20.94
C GLY A 125 -23.04 -11.51 21.13
N ALA A 126 -24.36 -11.65 21.28
CA ALA A 126 -25.27 -10.54 21.55
C ALA A 126 -25.08 -9.96 22.95
N ILE A 127 -24.83 -10.80 23.97
CA ILE A 127 -24.50 -10.36 25.33
C ILE A 127 -23.24 -9.48 25.30
N ASN A 128 -22.15 -9.97 24.70
CA ASN A 128 -20.91 -9.19 24.56
C ASN A 128 -21.13 -7.93 23.71
N GLY A 129 -21.83 -8.05 22.59
CA GLY A 129 -22.14 -6.94 21.70
C GLY A 129 -22.96 -5.86 22.39
N TYR A 130 -23.88 -6.23 23.27
CA TYR A 130 -24.70 -5.30 24.04
C TYR A 130 -23.86 -4.58 25.10
N LEU A 131 -23.10 -5.35 25.89
CA LEU A 131 -22.21 -4.84 26.93
C LEU A 131 -21.16 -3.87 26.35
N VAL A 132 -20.54 -4.22 25.22
CA VAL A 132 -19.48 -3.39 24.62
C VAL A 132 -20.06 -2.27 23.75
N GLY A 133 -21.07 -2.55 22.93
CA GLY A 133 -21.63 -1.61 21.95
C GLY A 133 -22.57 -0.58 22.56
N TYR A 134 -23.46 -1.00 23.45
CA TYR A 134 -24.49 -0.13 24.05
C TYR A 134 -24.09 0.40 25.42
N LEU A 135 -23.64 -0.48 26.31
CA LEU A 135 -23.18 -0.08 27.65
C LEU A 135 -21.76 0.49 27.66
N ARG A 136 -21.06 0.43 26.51
CA ARG A 136 -19.73 1.04 26.30
C ARG A 136 -18.69 0.53 27.31
N LEU A 137 -18.83 -0.71 27.75
CA LEU A 137 -17.83 -1.37 28.60
C LEU A 137 -16.53 -1.64 27.82
N ARG A 138 -15.43 -1.81 28.55
CA ARG A 138 -14.12 -2.12 27.94
C ARG A 138 -14.12 -3.56 27.41
N ALA A 139 -14.06 -3.70 26.09
CA ALA A 139 -14.12 -4.97 25.35
C ALA A 139 -13.31 -6.11 25.97
N PHE A 140 -12.02 -5.87 26.26
CA PHE A 140 -11.12 -6.88 26.82
C PHE A 140 -11.64 -7.44 28.16
N LEU A 141 -12.00 -6.58 29.11
CA LEU A 141 -12.49 -7.00 30.42
C LEU A 141 -13.86 -7.68 30.32
N THR A 142 -14.75 -7.13 29.50
CA THR A 142 -16.09 -7.69 29.30
C THR A 142 -16.03 -9.10 28.74
N THR A 143 -15.23 -9.31 27.69
CA THR A 143 -15.15 -10.62 27.03
C THR A 143 -14.32 -11.61 27.84
N LEU A 144 -13.38 -11.14 28.67
CA LEU A 144 -12.71 -11.98 29.67
C LEU A 144 -13.69 -12.52 30.72
N VAL A 145 -14.62 -11.69 31.20
CA VAL A 145 -15.66 -12.14 32.14
C VAL A 145 -16.55 -13.20 31.49
N THR A 146 -17.05 -12.93 30.28
CA THR A 146 -17.85 -13.91 29.52
C THR A 146 -17.07 -15.19 29.21
N PHE A 147 -15.76 -15.08 28.95
CA PHE A 147 -14.86 -16.21 28.81
C PHE A 147 -14.86 -17.09 30.07
N ILE A 148 -14.56 -16.50 31.23
CA ILE A 148 -14.48 -17.24 32.52
C ILE A 148 -15.81 -17.92 32.84
N PHE A 149 -16.93 -17.19 32.75
CA PHE A 149 -18.25 -17.76 33.03
C PHE A 149 -18.63 -18.86 32.04
N GLY A 150 -18.45 -18.61 30.74
CA GLY A 150 -18.78 -19.60 29.71
C GLY A 150 -17.91 -20.85 29.82
N ARG A 151 -16.63 -20.68 30.18
CA ARG A 151 -15.70 -21.78 30.37
C ARG A 151 -16.08 -22.64 31.58
N ALA A 152 -16.35 -22.01 32.72
CA ALA A 152 -16.81 -22.71 33.91
C ALA A 152 -18.12 -23.47 33.66
N LEU A 153 -19.07 -22.85 32.94
CA LEU A 153 -20.31 -23.50 32.55
C LEU A 153 -20.06 -24.73 31.66
N PHE A 154 -19.19 -24.60 30.66
CA PHE A 154 -18.81 -25.73 29.81
C PHE A 154 -18.18 -26.87 30.62
N ASP A 155 -17.24 -26.57 31.51
CA ASP A 155 -16.54 -27.57 32.33
C ASP A 155 -17.51 -28.34 33.26
N ILE A 156 -18.50 -27.64 33.84
CA ILE A 156 -19.57 -28.27 34.62
C ILE A 156 -20.43 -29.18 33.74
N LEU A 157 -20.89 -28.67 32.59
CA LEU A 157 -21.79 -29.40 31.70
C LEU A 157 -21.14 -30.63 31.08
N VAL A 158 -19.93 -30.49 30.53
CA VAL A 158 -19.22 -31.59 29.87
C VAL A 158 -18.89 -32.71 30.85
N THR A 159 -18.61 -32.38 32.12
CA THR A 159 -18.33 -33.37 33.16
C THR A 159 -19.62 -34.05 33.63
N THR A 160 -20.71 -33.29 33.77
CA THR A 160 -22.00 -33.81 34.25
C THR A 160 -22.61 -34.83 33.29
N TYR A 161 -22.53 -34.55 31.98
CA TYR A 161 -23.17 -35.36 30.94
C TYR A 161 -22.20 -36.28 30.17
N ALA A 162 -20.95 -36.43 30.66
CA ALA A 162 -19.93 -37.21 29.96
C ALA A 162 -20.36 -38.68 29.70
N ALA A 163 -20.96 -39.31 30.70
CA ALA A 163 -21.42 -40.70 30.60
C ALA A 163 -22.59 -40.84 29.62
N ASP A 164 -23.54 -39.91 29.66
CA ASP A 164 -24.73 -39.95 28.79
C ASP A 164 -24.35 -39.82 27.31
N VAL A 165 -23.41 -38.93 26.99
CA VAL A 165 -22.90 -38.77 25.62
C VAL A 165 -22.19 -40.05 25.16
N GLN A 166 -21.40 -40.68 26.04
CA GLN A 166 -20.61 -41.86 25.68
C GLN A 166 -21.46 -43.14 25.53
N LEU A 167 -22.61 -43.21 26.20
CA LEU A 167 -23.56 -44.32 26.13
C LEU A 167 -24.62 -44.16 25.04
N SER A 168 -24.63 -43.01 24.33
CA SER A 168 -25.59 -42.74 23.27
C SER A 168 -25.32 -43.56 22.02
N ASP A 169 -26.35 -44.21 21.49
CA ASP A 169 -26.31 -44.94 20.21
C ASP A 169 -26.71 -44.04 19.01
N ALA A 170 -26.86 -42.72 19.23
CA ALA A 170 -27.29 -41.79 18.19
C ALA A 170 -26.24 -41.71 17.05
N THR A 171 -26.67 -42.01 15.83
CA THR A 171 -25.83 -41.98 14.62
C THR A 171 -26.54 -41.22 13.50
N SER A 172 -25.77 -40.63 12.59
CA SER A 172 -26.31 -39.94 11.43
C SER A 172 -25.29 -39.87 10.31
N ASP A 173 -25.67 -40.35 9.13
CA ASP A 173 -24.85 -40.23 7.91
C ASP A 173 -24.45 -38.78 7.61
N VAL A 174 -25.30 -37.81 7.97
CA VAL A 174 -25.03 -36.38 7.78
C VAL A 174 -23.97 -35.88 8.76
N LEU A 175 -23.97 -36.38 10.00
CA LEU A 175 -22.96 -36.04 11.00
C LEU A 175 -21.59 -36.57 10.55
N ASP A 176 -21.55 -37.84 10.15
CA ASP A 176 -20.35 -38.51 9.67
C ASP A 176 -19.84 -37.86 8.38
N PHE A 177 -20.75 -37.44 7.48
CA PHE A 177 -20.38 -36.70 6.28
C PHE A 177 -19.72 -35.35 6.63
N ILE A 178 -20.27 -34.58 7.58
CA ILE A 178 -19.71 -33.29 7.97
C ILE A 178 -18.36 -33.45 8.70
N GLY A 179 -18.23 -34.46 9.56
CA GLY A 179 -17.02 -34.71 10.35
C GLY A 179 -15.88 -35.35 9.55
N ASP A 180 -16.19 -36.42 8.82
CA ASP A 180 -15.18 -37.34 8.27
C ASP A 180 -15.05 -37.29 6.75
N SER A 181 -16.05 -36.83 6.00
CA SER A 181 -15.94 -36.82 4.55
C SER A 181 -14.97 -35.75 4.02
N THR A 182 -14.46 -35.98 2.82
CA THR A 182 -13.69 -34.98 2.08
C THR A 182 -14.32 -34.75 0.72
N PHE A 183 -14.31 -33.50 0.28
CA PHE A 183 -14.73 -33.08 -1.04
C PHE A 183 -13.52 -32.51 -1.78
N TRP A 184 -13.14 -33.14 -2.88
CA TRP A 184 -11.96 -32.78 -3.70
C TRP A 184 -10.65 -32.76 -2.89
N GLY A 185 -10.53 -33.69 -1.93
CA GLY A 185 -9.34 -33.82 -1.09
C GLY A 185 -9.26 -32.84 0.09
N LEU A 186 -10.26 -31.96 0.27
CA LEU A 186 -10.37 -31.05 1.42
C LEU A 186 -11.58 -31.41 2.28
N SER A 187 -11.49 -31.21 3.59
CA SER A 187 -12.62 -31.43 4.51
C SER A 187 -13.76 -30.42 4.30
N VAL A 188 -14.98 -30.84 4.68
CA VAL A 188 -16.17 -29.97 4.69
C VAL A 188 -15.93 -28.71 5.53
N SER A 189 -15.24 -28.84 6.67
CA SER A 189 -14.91 -27.72 7.56
C SER A 189 -14.12 -26.61 6.85
N VAL A 190 -13.11 -26.95 6.04
CA VAL A 190 -12.33 -25.94 5.30
C VAL A 190 -13.14 -25.31 4.18
N TRP A 191 -14.00 -26.07 3.49
CA TRP A 191 -14.86 -25.52 2.45
C TRP A 191 -15.84 -24.49 3.01
N LEU A 192 -16.48 -24.79 4.14
CA LEU A 192 -17.34 -23.84 4.83
C LEU A 192 -16.54 -22.60 5.26
N ALA A 193 -15.30 -22.77 5.73
CA ALA A 193 -14.45 -21.65 6.15
C ALA A 193 -14.06 -20.76 4.97
N ILE A 194 -13.76 -21.34 3.81
CA ILE A 194 -13.50 -20.61 2.56
C ILE A 194 -14.73 -19.81 2.15
N ILE A 195 -15.91 -20.44 2.14
CA ILE A 195 -17.17 -19.76 1.78
C ILE A 195 -17.43 -18.60 2.74
N LEU A 196 -17.36 -18.84 4.05
CA LEU A 196 -17.56 -17.79 5.05
C LEU A 196 -16.53 -16.67 4.89
N ALA A 197 -15.26 -17.00 4.66
CA ALA A 197 -14.20 -16.02 4.47
C ALA A 197 -14.40 -15.17 3.22
N ILE A 198 -14.81 -15.76 2.09
CA ILE A 198 -15.11 -15.04 0.85
C ILE A 198 -16.29 -14.08 1.09
N VAL A 199 -17.39 -14.59 1.65
CA VAL A 199 -18.59 -13.78 1.94
C VAL A 199 -18.24 -12.63 2.87
N THR A 200 -17.48 -12.90 3.95
CA THR A 200 -17.06 -11.89 4.92
C THR A 200 -16.09 -10.88 4.30
N HIS A 201 -15.16 -11.33 3.46
CA HIS A 201 -14.22 -10.46 2.77
C HIS A 201 -14.93 -9.50 1.80
N ILE A 202 -15.87 -10.03 1.00
CA ILE A 202 -16.70 -9.21 0.09
C ILE A 202 -17.57 -8.26 0.91
N ALA A 203 -18.20 -8.72 1.98
CA ALA A 203 -18.99 -7.86 2.86
C ALA A 203 -18.14 -6.72 3.45
N LEU A 204 -16.93 -6.99 3.92
CA LEU A 204 -16.04 -5.97 4.47
C LEU A 204 -15.54 -4.97 3.43
N THR A 205 -15.22 -5.43 2.22
CA THR A 205 -14.57 -4.60 1.19
C THR A 205 -15.55 -3.90 0.25
N ARG A 206 -16.73 -4.49 0.01
CA ARG A 206 -17.69 -4.04 -1.01
C ARG A 206 -19.07 -3.64 -0.46
N SER A 207 -19.33 -3.79 0.84
CA SER A 207 -20.63 -3.43 1.41
C SER A 207 -20.56 -2.29 2.43
N ARG A 208 -21.69 -1.56 2.57
CA ARG A 208 -21.86 -0.46 3.55
C ARG A 208 -21.57 -0.87 5.00
N PRO A 209 -22.11 -1.98 5.55
CA PRO A 209 -21.79 -2.39 6.92
C PRO A 209 -20.31 -2.72 7.09
N GLY A 210 -19.63 -3.23 6.06
CA GLY A 210 -18.20 -3.45 6.06
C GLY A 210 -17.37 -2.17 6.25
N TRP A 211 -17.65 -1.15 5.44
CA TRP A 211 -17.01 0.16 5.57
C TRP A 211 -17.31 0.83 6.92
N HIS A 212 -18.51 0.63 7.46
CA HIS A 212 -18.85 1.11 8.80
C HIS A 212 -17.99 0.46 9.89
N VAL A 213 -17.70 -0.85 9.80
CA VAL A 213 -16.82 -1.54 10.75
C VAL A 213 -15.42 -0.93 10.70
N LEU A 214 -14.85 -0.76 9.50
CA LEU A 214 -13.52 -0.19 9.30
C LEU A 214 -13.44 1.27 9.79
N ALA A 215 -14.44 2.09 9.48
CA ALA A 215 -14.51 3.49 9.92
C ALA A 215 -14.62 3.60 11.45
N VAL A 216 -15.46 2.77 12.08
CA VAL A 216 -15.63 2.72 13.54
C VAL A 216 -14.32 2.27 14.22
N GLY A 217 -13.63 1.28 13.66
CA GLY A 217 -12.34 0.82 14.16
C GLY A 217 -11.24 1.87 14.04
N GLY A 218 -11.21 2.64 12.94
CA GLY A 218 -10.21 3.70 12.75
C GLY A 218 -10.42 4.91 13.68
N SER A 219 -11.66 5.36 13.83
CA SER A 219 -12.02 6.42 14.78
C SER A 219 -13.52 6.40 15.08
N ARG A 220 -13.89 5.95 16.28
CA ARG A 220 -15.28 5.96 16.76
C ARG A 220 -15.89 7.37 16.73
N ARG A 221 -15.10 8.40 17.03
CA ARG A 221 -15.53 9.80 17.04
C ARG A 221 -15.83 10.31 15.62
N SER A 222 -14.91 10.07 14.69
CA SER A 222 -15.09 10.47 13.29
C SER A 222 -16.25 9.71 12.63
N ALA A 223 -16.38 8.41 12.91
CA ALA A 223 -17.50 7.60 12.43
C ALA A 223 -18.85 8.11 12.95
N HIS A 224 -18.91 8.53 14.23
CA HIS A 224 -20.13 9.10 14.80
C HIS A 224 -20.51 10.42 14.13
N ASN A 225 -19.53 11.32 13.92
CA ASN A 225 -19.74 12.59 13.24
C ASN A 225 -20.17 12.42 11.76
N ALA A 226 -19.76 11.32 11.14
CA ALA A 226 -20.19 10.92 9.79
C ALA A 226 -21.58 10.23 9.76
N GLY A 227 -22.32 10.20 10.86
CA GLY A 227 -23.67 9.62 10.93
C GLY A 227 -23.73 8.09 11.07
N ILE A 228 -22.59 7.42 11.30
CA ILE A 228 -22.56 5.96 11.46
C ILE A 228 -23.09 5.59 12.85
N ARG A 229 -23.98 4.59 12.91
CA ARG A 229 -24.53 4.05 14.16
C ARG A 229 -23.51 3.17 14.91
N VAL A 230 -22.48 3.81 15.48
CA VAL A 230 -21.33 3.17 16.14
C VAL A 230 -21.74 2.05 17.09
N ARG A 231 -22.73 2.29 17.97
CA ARG A 231 -23.21 1.29 18.95
C ARG A 231 -23.70 0.00 18.28
N ARG A 232 -24.50 0.13 17.22
CA ARG A 232 -25.02 -1.00 16.45
C ARG A 232 -23.92 -1.70 15.65
N THR A 233 -22.99 -0.95 15.08
CA THR A 233 -21.85 -1.53 14.36
C THR A 233 -21.01 -2.40 15.30
N VAL A 234 -20.64 -1.89 16.47
CA VAL A 234 -19.89 -2.66 17.49
C VAL A 234 -20.69 -3.86 17.98
N PHE A 235 -21.99 -3.72 18.22
CA PHE A 235 -22.84 -4.86 18.60
C PHE A 235 -22.77 -5.99 17.57
N MET A 236 -22.92 -5.66 16.28
CA MET A 236 -22.94 -6.66 15.21
C MET A 236 -21.59 -7.38 15.02
N THR A 237 -20.45 -6.74 15.35
CA THR A 237 -19.16 -7.43 15.26
C THR A 237 -19.05 -8.60 16.25
N TYR A 238 -19.56 -8.45 17.49
CA TYR A 238 -19.54 -9.52 18.48
C TYR A 238 -20.58 -10.61 18.22
N VAL A 239 -21.76 -10.24 17.70
CA VAL A 239 -22.75 -11.23 17.23
C VAL A 239 -22.16 -12.08 16.11
N PHE A 240 -21.48 -11.45 15.16
CA PHE A 240 -20.81 -12.15 14.06
C PHE A 240 -19.66 -13.04 14.56
N SER A 241 -18.87 -12.57 15.55
CA SER A 241 -17.85 -13.38 16.23
C SER A 241 -18.45 -14.64 16.87
N GLY A 242 -19.54 -14.48 17.61
CA GLY A 242 -20.26 -15.60 18.23
C GLY A 242 -20.83 -16.58 17.21
N PHE A 243 -21.37 -16.08 16.10
CA PHE A 243 -21.82 -16.91 14.97
C PHE A 243 -20.69 -17.72 14.33
N CYS A 244 -19.51 -17.12 14.14
CA CYS A 244 -18.37 -17.84 13.60
C CYS A 244 -17.86 -18.91 14.59
N ALA A 245 -17.81 -18.57 15.87
CA ALA A 245 -17.40 -19.50 16.93
C ALA A 245 -18.37 -20.68 17.07
N SER A 246 -19.68 -20.47 16.91
CA SER A 246 -20.65 -21.56 16.95
C SER A 246 -20.58 -22.49 15.74
N ILE A 247 -20.36 -21.97 14.54
CA ILE A 247 -20.10 -22.84 13.38
C ILE A 247 -18.87 -23.71 13.63
N GLY A 248 -17.76 -23.12 14.11
CA GLY A 248 -16.59 -23.90 14.48
C GLY A 248 -16.88 -24.95 15.56
N GLY A 249 -17.64 -24.57 16.58
CA GLY A 249 -18.06 -25.46 17.68
C GLY A 249 -18.91 -26.63 17.20
N PHE A 250 -19.83 -26.39 16.27
CA PHE A 250 -20.62 -27.45 15.64
C PHE A 250 -19.75 -28.39 14.79
N LEU A 251 -18.81 -27.86 14.02
CA LEU A 251 -17.93 -28.67 13.17
C LEU A 251 -17.03 -29.60 13.99
N ILE A 252 -16.46 -29.12 15.10
CA ILE A 252 -15.68 -29.99 16.00
C ILE A 252 -16.57 -31.05 16.68
N ALA A 253 -17.84 -30.72 16.99
CA ALA A 253 -18.78 -31.69 17.54
C ALA A 253 -19.05 -32.83 16.56
N CYS A 254 -19.20 -32.52 15.26
CA CYS A 254 -19.33 -33.53 14.21
C CYS A 254 -18.03 -34.33 14.02
N ARG A 255 -16.86 -33.69 14.11
CA ARG A 255 -15.56 -34.38 13.93
C ARG A 255 -15.22 -35.33 15.08
N LEU A 256 -15.55 -34.95 16.32
CA LEU A 256 -15.21 -35.74 17.51
C LEU A 256 -16.35 -36.66 17.96
N SER A 257 -17.54 -36.55 17.37
CA SER A 257 -18.77 -37.21 17.82
C SER A 257 -18.96 -37.10 19.34
N GLY A 258 -18.72 -35.89 19.87
CA GLY A 258 -18.71 -35.64 21.30
C GLY A 258 -17.97 -34.36 21.68
N ALA A 259 -17.84 -34.12 22.99
CA ALA A 259 -17.10 -32.99 23.54
C ALA A 259 -16.23 -33.46 24.71
N GLY A 260 -14.95 -33.07 24.72
CA GLY A 260 -14.02 -33.36 25.81
C GLY A 260 -13.71 -32.11 26.65
N PRO A 261 -13.15 -32.25 27.86
CA PRO A 261 -12.75 -31.11 28.69
C PRO A 261 -11.77 -30.15 27.98
N GLY A 262 -10.97 -30.63 27.02
CA GLY A 262 -10.04 -29.78 26.26
C GLY A 262 -10.68 -28.88 25.20
N THR A 263 -11.96 -29.04 24.87
CA THR A 263 -12.60 -28.30 23.77
C THR A 263 -12.54 -26.79 23.99
N GLY A 264 -12.06 -26.05 22.98
CA GLY A 264 -11.97 -24.58 23.00
C GLY A 264 -10.88 -24.00 23.91
N LEU A 265 -10.04 -24.83 24.56
CA LEU A 265 -9.00 -24.37 25.46
C LEU A 265 -7.91 -23.58 24.71
N ASN A 266 -7.57 -22.38 25.18
CA ASN A 266 -6.60 -21.44 24.59
C ASN A 266 -6.95 -20.93 23.19
N LEU A 267 -8.15 -21.23 22.68
CA LEU A 267 -8.54 -20.89 21.31
C LEU A 267 -8.60 -19.37 21.12
N GLU A 268 -8.95 -18.63 22.17
CA GLU A 268 -8.95 -17.17 22.21
C GLU A 268 -7.55 -16.57 22.03
N ILE A 269 -6.52 -17.15 22.68
CA ILE A 269 -5.13 -16.72 22.54
C ILE A 269 -4.61 -17.09 21.15
N MET A 270 -4.91 -18.31 20.67
CA MET A 270 -4.53 -18.75 19.33
C MET A 270 -5.16 -17.87 18.25
N ALA A 271 -6.47 -17.57 18.34
CA ALA A 271 -7.18 -16.78 17.36
C ALA A 271 -6.72 -15.31 17.36
N LEU A 272 -6.48 -14.73 18.53
CA LEU A 272 -5.88 -13.40 18.65
C LEU A 272 -4.48 -13.37 18.04
N THR A 273 -3.63 -14.36 18.38
CA THR A 273 -2.27 -14.47 17.82
C THR A 273 -2.31 -14.61 16.31
N ALA A 274 -3.19 -15.45 15.77
CA ALA A 274 -3.39 -15.62 14.34
C ALA A 274 -3.77 -14.29 13.67
N ALA A 275 -4.77 -13.59 14.19
CA ALA A 275 -5.20 -12.31 13.60
C ALA A 275 -4.07 -11.26 13.62
N VAL A 276 -3.35 -11.13 14.73
CA VAL A 276 -2.25 -10.15 14.87
C VAL A 276 -1.05 -10.51 14.01
N VAL A 277 -0.59 -11.77 14.03
CA VAL A 277 0.51 -12.27 13.17
C VAL A 277 0.16 -12.11 11.69
N GLY A 278 -1.11 -12.34 11.34
CA GLY A 278 -1.65 -12.11 10.00
C GLY A 278 -1.59 -10.65 9.56
N GLY A 279 -1.36 -9.70 10.46
CA GLY A 279 -1.28 -8.27 10.20
C GLY A 279 -2.62 -7.54 10.32
N VAL A 280 -3.58 -8.08 11.08
CA VAL A 280 -4.78 -7.37 11.53
C VAL A 280 -4.40 -6.52 12.74
N SER A 281 -4.62 -5.20 12.65
CA SER A 281 -4.16 -4.29 13.69
C SER A 281 -5.01 -4.37 14.95
N LEU A 282 -4.36 -4.34 16.12
CA LEU A 282 -5.04 -4.19 17.41
C LEU A 282 -5.66 -2.80 17.59
N GLY A 283 -5.19 -1.80 16.86
CA GLY A 283 -5.73 -0.43 16.88
C GLY A 283 -7.09 -0.29 16.18
N GLY A 284 -7.53 -1.31 15.44
CA GLY A 284 -8.76 -1.27 14.64
C GLY A 284 -8.63 -0.54 13.31
N GLY A 285 -9.62 -0.73 12.44
CA GLY A 285 -9.73 -0.05 11.14
C GLY A 285 -8.71 -0.46 10.08
N ARG A 286 -7.74 -1.32 10.40
CA ARG A 286 -6.71 -1.82 9.46
C ARG A 286 -6.56 -3.33 9.55
N GLY A 287 -6.72 -4.01 8.41
CA GLY A 287 -6.59 -5.46 8.29
C GLY A 287 -7.48 -6.02 7.19
N SER A 288 -7.53 -7.34 7.05
CA SER A 288 -8.44 -8.04 6.14
C SER A 288 -8.66 -9.49 6.61
N VAL A 289 -9.71 -10.14 6.11
CA VAL A 289 -9.97 -11.56 6.38
C VAL A 289 -8.82 -12.44 5.88
N ILE A 290 -8.26 -12.11 4.71
CA ILE A 290 -7.12 -12.84 4.12
C ILE A 290 -5.90 -12.79 5.06
N LYS A 291 -5.64 -11.62 5.66
CA LYS A 291 -4.60 -11.46 6.68
C LYS A 291 -4.83 -12.39 7.87
N GLY A 292 -6.05 -12.39 8.42
CA GLY A 292 -6.44 -13.32 9.48
C GLY A 292 -6.21 -14.78 9.11
N LEU A 293 -6.61 -15.21 7.90
CA LEU A 293 -6.43 -16.58 7.42
C LEU A 293 -4.95 -16.96 7.25
N MET A 294 -4.10 -16.07 6.73
CA MET A 294 -2.65 -16.34 6.67
C MET A 294 -2.10 -16.60 8.07
N GLY A 295 -2.49 -15.79 9.04
CA GLY A 295 -2.14 -16.00 10.44
C GLY A 295 -2.70 -17.29 11.04
N ALA A 296 -3.92 -17.68 10.66
CA ALA A 296 -4.53 -18.93 11.10
C ALA A 296 -3.71 -20.15 10.64
N ILE A 297 -3.28 -20.14 9.36
CA ILE A 297 -2.42 -21.18 8.81
C ILE A 297 -1.07 -21.21 9.52
N ILE A 298 -0.44 -20.05 9.76
CA ILE A 298 0.84 -19.96 10.49
C ILE A 298 0.70 -20.57 11.89
N VAL A 299 -0.25 -20.09 12.67
CA VAL A 299 -0.44 -20.50 14.08
C VAL A 299 -0.81 -21.97 14.19
N LEU A 300 -1.71 -22.47 13.33
CA LEU A 300 -2.08 -23.88 13.35
C LEU A 300 -0.94 -24.79 12.91
N THR A 301 -0.24 -24.42 11.83
CA THR A 301 0.92 -25.19 11.35
C THR A 301 2.01 -25.25 12.41
N MET A 302 2.26 -24.13 13.09
CA MET A 302 3.23 -24.05 14.16
C MET A 302 2.82 -24.90 15.36
N THR A 303 1.55 -24.84 15.78
CA THR A 303 1.04 -25.63 16.91
C THR A 303 1.11 -27.13 16.62
N ASN A 304 0.58 -27.56 15.47
CA ASN A 304 0.60 -28.96 15.07
C ASN A 304 2.02 -29.45 14.77
N GLY A 305 2.86 -28.59 14.22
CA GLY A 305 4.25 -28.89 13.91
C GLY A 305 5.07 -29.18 15.16
N LEU A 306 4.98 -28.33 16.19
CA LEU A 306 5.69 -28.55 17.46
C LEU A 306 5.21 -29.81 18.18
N ILE A 307 3.90 -30.08 18.17
CA ILE A 307 3.35 -31.34 18.74
C ILE A 307 3.95 -32.55 18.01
N ARG A 308 4.01 -32.51 16.68
CA ARG A 308 4.59 -33.61 15.87
C ARG A 308 6.09 -33.80 16.08
N LEU A 309 6.80 -32.77 16.50
CA LEU A 309 8.21 -32.83 16.89
C LEU A 309 8.42 -33.32 18.33
N GLY A 310 7.34 -33.61 19.06
CA GLY A 310 7.39 -34.12 20.44
C GLY A 310 7.53 -33.04 21.50
N TYR A 311 7.35 -31.76 21.15
CA TYR A 311 7.32 -30.68 22.14
C TYR A 311 6.00 -30.70 22.94
N GLY A 312 6.11 -30.46 24.25
CA GLY A 312 4.96 -30.45 25.15
C GLY A 312 4.04 -29.23 24.98
N THR A 313 2.85 -29.30 25.58
CA THR A 313 1.84 -28.23 25.55
C THR A 313 2.34 -26.90 26.12
N GLY A 314 3.18 -26.95 27.16
CA GLY A 314 3.81 -25.76 27.73
C GLY A 314 4.74 -25.04 26.74
N THR A 315 5.52 -25.78 25.95
CA THR A 315 6.38 -25.19 24.90
C THR A 315 5.54 -24.52 23.81
N ASN A 316 4.41 -25.12 23.41
CA ASN A 316 3.50 -24.51 22.44
C ASN A 316 2.97 -23.16 22.95
N GLN A 317 2.50 -23.10 24.19
CA GLN A 317 2.00 -21.87 24.79
C GLN A 317 3.09 -20.79 24.90
N MET A 318 4.31 -21.20 25.27
CA MET A 318 5.46 -20.29 25.32
C MET A 318 5.75 -19.68 23.94
N VAL A 319 5.82 -20.49 22.89
CA VAL A 319 6.09 -20.01 21.53
C VAL A 319 4.96 -19.13 21.01
N LEU A 320 3.70 -19.49 21.24
CA LEU A 320 2.55 -18.66 20.91
C LEU A 320 2.59 -17.30 21.61
N GLY A 321 2.96 -17.26 22.90
CA GLY A 321 3.11 -16.03 23.66
C GLY A 321 4.23 -15.13 23.13
N ILE A 322 5.40 -15.70 22.81
CA ILE A 322 6.51 -14.97 22.19
C ILE A 322 6.09 -14.41 20.83
N MET A 323 5.42 -15.23 20.02
CA MET A 323 4.95 -14.86 18.69
C MET A 323 3.97 -13.69 18.75
N LEU A 324 2.99 -13.75 19.67
CA LEU A 324 2.08 -12.64 19.92
C LEU A 324 2.82 -11.38 20.37
N ALA A 325 3.75 -11.49 21.34
CA ALA A 325 4.50 -10.35 21.85
C ALA A 325 5.33 -9.65 20.74
N VAL A 326 5.99 -10.43 19.88
CA VAL A 326 6.74 -9.90 18.72
C VAL A 326 5.79 -9.23 17.73
N ALA A 327 4.69 -9.90 17.36
CA ALA A 327 3.73 -9.38 16.39
C ALA A 327 3.06 -8.08 16.88
N VAL A 328 2.67 -8.00 18.15
CA VAL A 328 2.11 -6.80 18.77
C VAL A 328 3.14 -5.66 18.83
N THR A 329 4.39 -5.98 19.18
CA THR A 329 5.47 -4.98 19.22
C THR A 329 5.71 -4.38 17.84
N ILE A 330 5.74 -5.23 16.81
CA ILE A 330 5.87 -4.79 15.42
C ILE A 330 4.65 -3.96 15.01
N ASP A 331 3.42 -4.41 15.25
CA ASP A 331 2.20 -3.64 14.89
C ASP A 331 2.21 -2.23 15.50
N ILE A 332 2.45 -2.13 16.81
CA ILE A 332 2.44 -0.85 17.52
C ILE A 332 3.59 0.06 17.04
N ARG A 333 4.82 -0.46 16.92
CA ARG A 333 5.97 0.35 16.50
C ARG A 333 5.87 0.74 15.03
N TRP A 334 5.43 -0.19 14.17
CA TRP A 334 5.22 0.06 12.75
C TRP A 334 4.18 1.17 12.54
N LEU A 335 3.01 1.06 13.16
CA LEU A 335 1.96 2.07 13.02
C LEU A 335 2.39 3.44 13.54
N LYS A 336 3.13 3.48 14.65
CA LYS A 336 3.62 4.74 15.23
C LYS A 336 4.77 5.36 14.43
N ASN A 337 5.68 4.56 13.87
CA ASN A 337 6.91 5.07 13.26
C ASN A 337 6.95 4.98 11.73
N ARG A 338 5.95 4.39 11.06
CA ARG A 338 5.94 4.23 9.59
C ARG A 338 6.20 5.54 8.86
N HIS A 339 5.57 6.63 9.29
CA HIS A 339 5.79 7.94 8.68
C HIS A 339 7.23 8.45 8.87
N LYS A 340 7.85 8.19 10.04
CA LYS A 340 9.26 8.54 10.28
C LYS A 340 10.19 7.73 9.40
N VAL A 341 9.98 6.41 9.33
CA VAL A 341 10.75 5.51 8.48
C VAL A 341 10.60 5.90 7.01
N LEU A 342 9.38 6.21 6.57
CA LEU A 342 9.15 6.73 5.22
C LEU A 342 9.89 8.05 5.01
N ASN A 343 9.81 9.01 5.93
CA ASN A 343 10.51 10.28 5.78
C ASN A 343 12.04 10.13 5.75
N GLU A 344 12.60 9.22 6.55
CA GLU A 344 14.05 8.94 6.60
C GLU A 344 14.57 8.25 5.33
N VAL A 345 13.74 7.39 4.72
CA VAL A 345 14.18 6.51 3.62
C VAL A 345 13.68 7.01 2.26
N TYR A 346 12.68 7.87 2.22
CA TYR A 346 12.12 8.40 0.97
C TYR A 346 13.09 9.39 0.33
N VAL A 347 13.47 10.49 0.99
CA VAL A 347 14.47 11.42 0.43
C VAL A 347 15.87 10.90 0.79
N ALA A 348 16.51 10.22 -0.17
CA ALA A 348 17.81 9.59 0.01
C ALA A 348 18.88 10.28 -0.85
N PRO A 349 19.59 11.28 -0.31
CA PRO A 349 20.60 12.05 -1.05
C PRO A 349 21.65 11.18 -1.69
N VAL A 350 22.06 11.56 -2.90
CA VAL A 350 23.14 10.93 -3.66
C VAL A 350 24.39 11.77 -3.50
N TYR A 351 25.55 11.11 -3.38
CA TYR A 351 26.81 11.82 -3.35
C TYR A 351 27.21 12.22 -4.77
N LEU A 352 27.26 13.52 -5.02
CA LEU A 352 27.86 14.14 -6.20
C LEU A 352 29.05 15.00 -5.77
N LYS A 353 30.21 14.72 -6.35
CA LYS A 353 31.36 15.62 -6.25
C LYS A 353 31.34 16.56 -7.45
N MET A 354 31.23 17.86 -7.19
CA MET A 354 31.39 18.91 -8.20
C MET A 354 32.87 19.20 -8.47
N GLY A 355 33.14 19.83 -9.62
CA GLY A 355 34.44 20.35 -10.01
C GLY A 355 34.98 21.44 -9.08
N GLU A 356 36.18 21.93 -9.40
CA GLU A 356 36.74 23.08 -8.70
C GLU A 356 35.98 24.34 -9.10
N THR A 357 35.52 25.10 -8.10
CA THR A 357 34.80 26.34 -8.34
C THR A 357 35.69 27.35 -9.07
N GLN A 358 35.27 27.74 -10.27
CA GLN A 358 35.94 28.79 -11.03
C GLN A 358 35.58 30.17 -10.46
N SER A 359 36.54 31.09 -10.48
CA SER A 359 36.33 32.43 -9.94
C SER A 359 35.39 33.25 -10.83
N ALA A 360 34.33 33.80 -10.23
CA ALA A 360 33.48 34.81 -10.87
C ALA A 360 33.94 36.26 -10.61
N ALA A 361 35.05 36.45 -9.89
CA ALA A 361 35.56 37.78 -9.59
C ALA A 361 35.98 38.54 -10.86
N PRO A 362 35.74 39.87 -10.92
CA PRO A 362 36.25 40.71 -12.01
C PRO A 362 37.77 40.58 -12.18
N GLY A 363 38.23 40.47 -13.43
CA GLY A 363 39.63 40.29 -13.81
C GLY A 363 40.18 38.87 -13.63
N SER A 364 39.34 37.88 -13.35
CA SER A 364 39.78 36.50 -13.13
C SER A 364 40.15 35.74 -14.41
N GLY A 365 39.70 36.22 -15.57
CA GLY A 365 39.98 35.60 -16.87
C GLY A 365 39.29 34.25 -17.09
N THR A 366 38.36 33.87 -16.20
CA THR A 366 37.56 32.65 -16.36
C THR A 366 36.35 32.92 -17.23
N SER A 367 35.74 31.87 -17.77
CA SER A 367 34.46 32.00 -18.51
C SER A 367 33.28 32.37 -17.61
N TYR A 368 33.45 32.38 -16.29
CA TYR A 368 32.43 32.74 -15.29
C TYR A 368 32.69 34.11 -14.66
N GLU A 369 33.70 34.84 -15.14
CA GLU A 369 33.96 36.22 -14.72
C GLU A 369 32.69 37.08 -14.88
N LEU A 370 32.40 37.91 -13.87
CA LEU A 370 31.23 38.78 -13.87
C LEU A 370 31.17 39.66 -15.13
N ASP A 371 30.18 39.42 -15.99
CA ASP A 371 29.86 40.25 -17.15
C ASP A 371 28.62 41.11 -16.88
N ASN A 372 28.82 42.42 -16.76
CA ASN A 372 27.76 43.39 -16.50
C ASN A 372 27.19 44.02 -17.78
N ARG A 373 27.43 43.47 -18.98
CA ARG A 373 26.88 44.04 -20.23
C ARG A 373 25.36 44.23 -20.22
N LEU A 374 24.64 43.38 -19.49
CA LEU A 374 23.18 43.46 -19.35
C LEU A 374 22.70 44.35 -18.19
N SER A 375 23.60 44.94 -17.40
CA SER A 375 23.21 45.78 -16.24
C SER A 375 22.51 47.08 -16.65
N ALA A 376 22.62 47.47 -17.92
CA ALA A 376 21.96 48.64 -18.50
C ALA A 376 20.71 48.29 -19.32
N ALA A 377 20.25 47.03 -19.29
CA ALA A 377 19.03 46.63 -19.97
C ALA A 377 17.80 47.20 -19.25
N ASP A 378 16.84 47.71 -20.01
CA ASP A 378 15.56 48.19 -19.47
C ASP A 378 14.64 46.99 -19.14
N PRO A 379 14.01 46.98 -17.96
CA PRO A 379 13.11 45.89 -17.59
C PRO A 379 11.74 46.06 -18.25
N ILE A 380 11.20 44.97 -18.79
CA ILE A 380 9.83 44.89 -19.31
C ILE A 380 8.94 44.23 -18.24
N GLY A 381 7.78 44.81 -17.94
CA GLY A 381 6.80 44.23 -17.01
C GLY A 381 7.24 44.17 -15.54
N LEU A 382 8.16 45.04 -15.10
CA LEU A 382 8.67 45.04 -13.73
C LEU A 382 7.55 45.33 -12.72
N GLY A 383 7.29 44.36 -11.84
CA GLY A 383 6.22 44.46 -10.84
C GLY A 383 4.81 44.19 -11.39
N GLU A 384 4.69 43.85 -12.68
CA GLU A 384 3.43 43.49 -13.32
C GLU A 384 3.21 41.97 -13.40
N LEU A 385 4.30 41.19 -13.46
CA LEU A 385 4.26 39.74 -13.58
C LEU A 385 4.89 39.03 -12.37
N GLU A 386 4.27 37.93 -11.95
CA GLU A 386 4.84 37.04 -10.93
C GLU A 386 5.49 35.82 -11.58
N GLY A 387 6.81 35.71 -11.38
CA GLY A 387 7.62 34.57 -11.83
C GLY A 387 7.54 34.32 -13.33
N PRO A 388 7.85 35.31 -14.19
CA PRO A 388 7.96 35.06 -15.61
C PRO A 388 9.05 34.01 -15.87
N GLU A 389 8.71 33.00 -16.65
CA GLU A 389 9.61 31.92 -17.08
C GLU A 389 9.58 31.82 -18.60
N ASP A 390 10.78 31.62 -19.15
CA ASP A 390 11.13 31.68 -20.57
C ASP A 390 10.63 32.94 -21.31
N VAL A 391 11.32 33.32 -22.38
CA VAL A 391 10.94 34.46 -23.22
C VAL A 391 11.16 34.16 -24.68
N ILE A 392 10.13 34.35 -25.50
CA ILE A 392 10.21 34.15 -26.95
C ILE A 392 9.52 35.28 -27.71
N LEU A 393 10.04 35.59 -28.89
CA LEU A 393 9.46 36.55 -29.82
C LEU A 393 8.68 35.84 -30.93
N ASP A 394 7.53 36.38 -31.30
CA ASP A 394 6.86 35.99 -32.54
C ASP A 394 7.45 36.70 -33.77
N ARG A 395 6.86 36.49 -34.95
CA ARG A 395 7.35 37.07 -36.21
C ARG A 395 7.12 38.58 -36.33
N ASP A 396 6.26 39.14 -35.48
CA ASP A 396 5.91 40.56 -35.44
C ASP A 396 6.64 41.26 -34.27
N ASP A 397 7.70 40.63 -33.74
CA ASP A 397 8.49 41.05 -32.57
C ASP A 397 7.69 41.15 -31.26
N ASN A 398 6.48 40.58 -31.15
CA ASN A 398 5.79 40.55 -29.86
C ASN A 398 6.45 39.53 -28.92
N LEU A 399 6.60 39.89 -27.65
CA LEU A 399 7.25 39.07 -26.63
C LEU A 399 6.23 38.25 -25.84
N TYR A 400 6.52 36.98 -25.62
CA TYR A 400 5.69 36.06 -24.85
C TYR A 400 6.49 35.49 -23.67
N CYS A 401 5.84 35.35 -22.52
CA CYS A 401 6.38 34.67 -21.35
C CYS A 401 5.28 33.97 -20.55
N GLY A 402 5.64 32.89 -19.87
CA GLY A 402 4.76 32.22 -18.90
C GLY A 402 4.67 32.99 -17.59
N THR A 403 3.68 32.69 -16.74
CA THR A 403 3.60 33.21 -15.37
C THR A 403 3.30 32.09 -14.39
N ARG A 404 3.66 32.29 -13.11
CA ARG A 404 3.36 31.32 -12.04
C ARG A 404 1.87 31.09 -11.79
N HIS A 405 1.00 31.96 -12.32
CA HIS A 405 -0.46 31.82 -12.24
C HIS A 405 -1.06 30.96 -13.35
N GLY A 406 -0.26 30.39 -14.25
CA GLY A 406 -0.78 29.55 -15.33
C GLY A 406 -1.16 30.34 -16.58
N GLU A 407 -0.62 31.54 -16.76
CA GLU A 407 -0.94 32.43 -17.87
C GLU A 407 0.25 32.54 -18.81
N ILE A 408 -0.04 32.73 -20.10
CA ILE A 408 0.95 33.21 -21.07
C ILE A 408 0.59 34.65 -21.39
N VAL A 409 1.52 35.56 -21.15
CA VAL A 409 1.35 37.00 -21.37
C VAL A 409 2.11 37.40 -22.63
N ARG A 410 1.50 38.29 -23.42
CA ARG A 410 2.07 38.85 -24.64
C ARG A 410 2.29 40.35 -24.48
N PHE A 411 3.52 40.83 -24.66
CA PHE A 411 3.87 42.24 -24.77
C PHE A 411 4.03 42.65 -26.23
N PHE A 412 3.48 43.80 -26.59
CA PHE A 412 3.47 44.27 -27.97
C PHE A 412 4.71 45.09 -28.30
N ALA A 413 5.35 44.80 -29.43
CA ALA A 413 6.39 45.64 -30.02
C ALA A 413 5.85 47.01 -30.46
N PRO A 414 6.72 48.03 -30.63
CA PRO A 414 8.17 47.99 -30.41
C PRO A 414 8.60 48.41 -29.00
N ASP A 415 7.70 48.96 -28.19
CA ASP A 415 8.03 49.54 -26.89
C ASP A 415 7.79 48.60 -25.70
N TYR A 416 7.06 47.50 -25.90
CA TYR A 416 6.77 46.48 -24.89
C TYR A 416 6.09 47.02 -23.63
N VAL A 417 5.38 48.14 -23.75
CA VAL A 417 4.66 48.77 -22.64
C VAL A 417 3.26 48.18 -22.50
N ARG A 418 2.61 47.87 -23.62
CA ARG A 418 1.29 47.25 -23.64
C ARG A 418 1.42 45.73 -23.57
N SER A 419 0.66 45.10 -22.69
CA SER A 419 0.55 43.65 -22.59
C SER A 419 -0.90 43.17 -22.60
N GLU A 420 -1.09 41.87 -22.87
CA GLU A 420 -2.35 41.17 -22.64
C GLU A 420 -2.10 39.72 -22.20
N VAL A 421 -3.06 39.12 -21.51
CA VAL A 421 -3.06 37.66 -21.33
C VAL A 421 -3.45 37.02 -22.66
N PHE A 422 -2.49 36.31 -23.27
CA PHE A 422 -2.69 35.60 -24.53
C PHE A 422 -3.49 34.31 -24.30
N ALA A 423 -3.17 33.55 -23.25
CA ALA A 423 -3.89 32.34 -22.88
C ALA A 423 -3.83 32.01 -21.39
N HIS A 424 -4.89 31.39 -20.87
CA HIS A 424 -4.91 30.76 -19.55
C HIS A 424 -4.74 29.24 -19.71
N ILE A 425 -3.55 28.72 -19.43
CA ILE A 425 -3.20 27.31 -19.61
C ILE A 425 -3.35 26.51 -18.29
N GLY A 426 -3.17 27.17 -17.14
CA GLY A 426 -3.08 26.54 -15.82
C GLY A 426 -1.68 25.99 -15.51
N GLY A 427 -1.46 25.47 -14.30
CA GLY A 427 -0.13 24.98 -13.90
C GLY A 427 0.92 26.08 -13.94
N PHE A 428 2.15 25.74 -14.33
CA PHE A 428 3.24 26.69 -14.48
C PHE A 428 3.84 26.57 -15.90
N PRO A 429 3.53 27.47 -16.84
CA PRO A 429 4.14 27.50 -18.17
C PRO A 429 5.61 27.90 -18.02
N LEU A 430 6.48 27.03 -18.51
CA LEU A 430 7.94 27.18 -18.46
C LEU A 430 8.42 27.42 -19.90
N GLY A 431 9.17 26.50 -20.50
CA GLY A 431 9.70 26.67 -21.85
C GLY A 431 8.64 26.83 -22.93
N LEU A 432 8.97 27.66 -23.91
CA LEU A 432 8.12 28.16 -24.97
C LEU A 432 8.82 28.02 -26.34
N ALA A 433 8.10 27.51 -27.34
CA ALA A 433 8.60 27.47 -28.72
C ALA A 433 7.48 27.67 -29.74
N PHE A 434 7.72 28.47 -30.78
CA PHE A 434 6.77 28.61 -31.88
C PHE A 434 6.97 27.54 -32.95
N ASP A 435 5.90 26.85 -33.32
CA ASP A 435 5.91 25.98 -34.49
C ASP A 435 5.81 26.76 -35.81
N LYS A 436 5.96 26.07 -36.95
CA LYS A 436 5.90 26.70 -38.28
C LYS A 436 4.53 27.33 -38.60
N SER A 437 3.47 26.85 -37.97
CA SER A 437 2.09 27.31 -38.13
C SER A 437 1.76 28.50 -37.23
N GLY A 438 2.67 28.90 -36.33
CA GLY A 438 2.46 29.96 -35.36
C GLY A 438 1.79 29.49 -34.07
N ASN A 439 1.66 28.18 -33.84
CA ASN A 439 1.22 27.69 -32.54
C ASN A 439 2.35 27.84 -31.52
N LEU A 440 2.03 28.34 -30.33
CA LEU A 440 2.95 28.42 -29.21
C LEU A 440 2.91 27.10 -28.43
N ILE A 441 4.00 26.36 -28.48
CA ILE A 441 4.21 25.15 -27.69
C ILE A 441 4.75 25.54 -26.32
N SER A 442 4.24 24.91 -25.26
CA SER A 442 4.70 25.17 -23.90
C SER A 442 4.83 23.90 -23.08
N CYS A 443 5.95 23.78 -22.36
CA CYS A 443 6.08 22.86 -21.24
C CYS A 443 5.37 23.45 -20.02
N VAL A 444 4.43 22.70 -19.45
CA VAL A 444 3.65 23.13 -18.28
C VAL A 444 3.92 22.21 -17.11
N GLY A 445 4.61 22.73 -16.10
CA GLY A 445 4.97 22.01 -14.88
C GLY A 445 3.75 21.35 -14.21
N ALA A 446 3.94 20.11 -13.74
CA ALA A 446 2.90 19.21 -13.19
C ALA A 446 1.75 18.79 -14.13
N MET A 447 1.73 19.28 -15.38
CA MET A 447 0.64 19.03 -16.35
C MET A 447 1.10 18.28 -17.60
N GLY A 448 2.12 18.74 -18.32
CA GLY A 448 2.53 18.13 -19.58
C GLY A 448 3.00 19.12 -20.65
N LEU A 449 2.97 18.68 -21.91
CA LEU A 449 3.26 19.48 -23.10
C LEU A 449 1.96 20.00 -23.71
N TYR A 450 1.88 21.30 -23.97
CA TYR A 450 0.70 21.99 -24.48
C TYR A 450 1.00 22.78 -25.74
N SER A 451 -0.03 23.06 -26.51
CA SER A 451 -0.02 23.94 -27.67
C SER A 451 -1.11 24.98 -27.50
N VAL A 452 -0.81 26.23 -27.84
CA VAL A 452 -1.76 27.33 -27.91
C VAL A 452 -1.79 27.83 -29.35
N SER A 453 -2.95 27.78 -30.00
CA SER A 453 -3.09 28.29 -31.37
C SER A 453 -3.07 29.82 -31.41
N PRO A 454 -2.83 30.45 -32.58
CA PRO A 454 -3.01 31.90 -32.76
C PRO A 454 -4.40 32.40 -32.36
N ASP A 455 -5.41 31.54 -32.51
CA ASP A 455 -6.80 31.79 -32.09
C ASP A 455 -7.04 31.59 -30.58
N ARG A 456 -5.97 31.40 -29.80
CA ARG A 456 -5.96 31.23 -28.34
C ARG A 456 -6.60 29.92 -27.85
N GLU A 457 -6.66 28.90 -28.71
CA GLU A 457 -7.15 27.58 -28.32
C GLU A 457 -6.04 26.77 -27.65
N VAL A 458 -6.27 26.33 -26.42
CA VAL A 458 -5.32 25.52 -25.63
C VAL A 458 -5.59 24.04 -25.86
N LYS A 459 -4.58 23.31 -26.34
CA LYS A 459 -4.62 21.86 -26.58
C LYS A 459 -3.48 21.16 -25.87
N ARG A 460 -3.79 20.12 -25.09
CA ARG A 460 -2.78 19.23 -24.51
C ARG A 460 -2.22 18.30 -25.58
N LEU A 461 -0.91 18.29 -25.76
CA LEU A 461 -0.19 17.41 -26.67
C LEU A 461 0.22 16.11 -25.99
N SER A 462 0.75 16.19 -24.76
CA SER A 462 1.20 15.03 -23.99
C SER A 462 1.11 15.28 -22.48
N ALA A 463 0.88 14.22 -21.71
CA ALA A 463 0.99 14.21 -20.24
C ALA A 463 1.79 13.00 -19.73
N GLU A 464 2.17 12.09 -20.62
CA GLU A 464 2.79 10.82 -20.28
C GLU A 464 3.69 10.29 -21.40
N THR A 465 4.60 9.40 -21.02
CA THR A 465 5.45 8.63 -21.93
C THR A 465 5.39 7.14 -21.55
N SER A 466 6.26 6.31 -22.12
CA SER A 466 6.34 4.89 -21.80
C SER A 466 6.82 4.66 -20.36
N ARG A 467 6.12 3.79 -19.63
CA ARG A 467 6.51 3.35 -18.28
C ARG A 467 7.70 2.38 -18.34
N SER A 468 8.65 2.54 -17.42
CA SER A 468 9.73 1.55 -17.25
C SER A 468 9.22 0.29 -16.55
N TRP A 469 9.54 -0.89 -17.08
CA TRP A 469 9.12 -2.17 -16.50
C TRP A 469 9.67 -2.41 -15.08
N THR A 470 10.85 -1.87 -14.78
CA THR A 470 11.52 -1.99 -13.48
C THR A 470 11.06 -0.94 -12.46
N SER A 471 10.21 0.03 -12.84
CA SER A 471 9.86 1.13 -11.94
C SER A 471 8.77 0.75 -10.93
N ILE A 472 9.07 0.93 -9.65
CA ILE A 472 8.15 0.68 -8.54
C ILE A 472 7.10 1.79 -8.47
N VAL A 473 7.52 3.05 -8.55
CA VAL A 473 6.64 4.22 -8.72
C VAL A 473 6.36 4.42 -10.20
N ASP A 474 5.15 4.85 -10.55
CA ASP A 474 4.82 5.11 -11.95
C ASP A 474 5.66 6.29 -12.47
N ASP A 475 6.50 6.02 -13.46
CA ASP A 475 7.39 7.00 -14.10
C ASP A 475 6.91 7.40 -15.50
N ALA A 476 5.76 6.91 -15.97
CA ALA A 476 5.19 7.32 -17.25
C ALA A 476 4.74 8.79 -17.24
N ARG A 477 4.18 9.24 -16.12
CA ARG A 477 3.65 10.60 -15.97
C ARG A 477 4.76 11.63 -16.11
N LEU A 478 4.48 12.69 -16.87
CA LEU A 478 5.28 13.90 -16.91
C LEU A 478 5.00 14.73 -15.64
N ARG A 479 6.05 15.03 -14.87
CA ARG A 479 5.90 15.71 -13.57
C ARG A 479 6.42 17.13 -13.60
N ASP A 480 7.55 17.34 -14.24
CA ASP A 480 8.19 18.64 -14.34
C ASP A 480 8.71 18.88 -15.78
N PRO A 481 7.84 18.83 -16.81
CA PRO A 481 8.20 19.33 -18.14
C PRO A 481 8.70 20.76 -18.02
N ASN A 482 9.93 21.01 -18.46
CA ASN A 482 10.59 22.26 -18.14
C ASN A 482 10.85 23.12 -19.38
N ASP A 483 11.57 22.59 -20.37
CA ASP A 483 11.91 23.35 -21.56
C ASP A 483 11.63 22.57 -22.85
N CYS A 484 11.41 23.26 -23.97
CA CYS A 484 11.18 22.63 -25.26
C CYS A 484 11.73 23.43 -26.44
N ASP A 485 12.13 22.71 -27.50
CA ASP A 485 12.48 23.29 -28.79
C ASP A 485 12.04 22.37 -29.93
N ILE A 486 11.91 22.92 -31.14
CA ILE A 486 11.29 22.26 -32.29
C ILE A 486 12.34 22.03 -33.38
N ALA A 487 12.52 20.76 -33.77
CA ALA A 487 13.42 20.40 -34.84
C ALA A 487 12.88 20.80 -36.23
N PRO A 488 13.73 20.90 -37.26
CA PRO A 488 13.30 21.29 -38.61
C PRO A 488 12.20 20.41 -39.23
N ASP A 489 12.08 19.15 -38.79
CA ASP A 489 11.07 18.19 -39.24
C ASP A 489 9.73 18.28 -38.47
N GLY A 490 9.63 19.19 -37.50
CA GLY A 490 8.45 19.45 -36.70
C GLY A 490 8.34 18.62 -35.42
N ARG A 491 9.28 17.71 -35.14
CA ARG A 491 9.31 17.01 -33.84
C ARG A 491 9.68 17.97 -32.72
N ILE A 492 9.00 17.83 -31.59
CA ILE A 492 9.19 18.69 -30.42
C ILE A 492 10.06 17.93 -29.42
N TYR A 493 11.24 18.45 -29.13
CA TYR A 493 12.15 17.91 -28.13
C TYR A 493 11.97 18.71 -26.85
N PHE A 494 11.79 18.01 -25.74
CA PHE A 494 11.52 18.66 -24.48
C PHE A 494 12.10 17.88 -23.31
N THR A 495 12.31 18.56 -22.20
CA THR A 495 12.85 17.97 -20.99
C THR A 495 11.73 17.70 -19.98
N ASP A 496 11.93 16.71 -19.13
CA ASP A 496 11.19 16.53 -17.88
C ASP A 496 12.23 16.47 -16.76
N SER A 497 12.33 17.56 -15.99
CA SER A 497 13.42 17.80 -15.04
C SER A 497 13.56 16.67 -14.03
N THR A 498 12.44 16.12 -13.55
CA THR A 498 12.46 14.96 -12.66
C THR A 498 11.18 14.16 -12.75
N LYS A 499 11.29 12.82 -12.76
CA LYS A 499 10.15 11.91 -12.63
C LYS A 499 9.64 11.74 -11.19
N ARG A 500 10.28 12.37 -10.21
CA ARG A 500 10.08 12.07 -8.78
C ARG A 500 9.23 13.10 -8.04
N TYR A 501 9.43 14.37 -8.33
CA TYR A 501 8.80 15.50 -7.65
C TYR A 501 8.01 16.34 -8.65
N ASP A 502 6.95 17.01 -8.19
CA ASP A 502 6.26 17.99 -9.01
C ASP A 502 7.03 19.33 -8.95
N ALA A 503 6.83 20.21 -9.92
CA ALA A 503 7.59 21.47 -10.09
C ALA A 503 7.74 22.32 -8.80
N HIS A 504 6.73 22.35 -7.91
CA HIS A 504 6.77 23.11 -6.66
C HIS A 504 7.64 22.48 -5.55
N ASP A 505 7.96 21.20 -5.67
CA ASP A 505 8.79 20.42 -4.74
C ASP A 505 10.25 20.27 -5.25
N TRP A 506 10.67 21.08 -6.23
CA TRP A 506 12.00 21.02 -6.85
C TRP A 506 13.16 21.07 -5.84
N ALA A 507 12.98 21.75 -4.71
CA ALA A 507 14.00 21.83 -3.65
C ALA A 507 14.30 20.45 -3.02
N LEU A 508 13.33 19.53 -2.99
CA LEU A 508 13.58 18.15 -2.54
C LEU A 508 14.40 17.37 -3.57
N ASP A 509 14.20 17.65 -4.86
CA ASP A 509 14.99 17.07 -5.93
C ASP A 509 16.45 17.53 -5.86
N SER A 510 16.69 18.82 -5.61
CA SER A 510 18.05 19.35 -5.46
C SER A 510 18.79 18.79 -4.25
N ILE A 511 18.09 18.57 -3.14
CA ILE A 511 18.65 17.92 -1.94
C ILE A 511 18.93 16.43 -2.21
N GLU A 512 18.05 15.74 -2.93
CA GLU A 512 18.29 14.33 -3.27
C GLU A 512 19.42 14.19 -4.30
N ASN A 513 19.48 15.11 -5.26
CA ASN A 513 20.43 15.18 -6.36
C ASN A 513 20.56 13.86 -7.16
N ARG A 514 19.44 13.15 -7.28
CA ARG A 514 19.36 11.89 -8.00
C ARG A 514 19.18 12.16 -9.49
N ALA A 515 19.70 11.25 -10.31
CA ALA A 515 19.60 11.37 -11.75
C ALA A 515 18.24 10.80 -12.23
N THR A 516 17.20 11.62 -12.20
CA THR A 516 15.80 11.28 -12.50
C THR A 516 15.19 12.06 -13.67
N GLY A 517 15.94 13.00 -14.22
CA GLY A 517 15.58 13.83 -15.36
C GLY A 517 15.75 13.11 -16.70
N ARG A 518 14.97 13.56 -17.68
CA ARG A 518 14.78 12.92 -18.99
C ARG A 518 14.77 13.94 -20.13
N LEU A 519 15.29 13.50 -21.28
CA LEU A 519 15.05 14.14 -22.57
C LEU A 519 14.00 13.33 -23.33
N LEU A 520 12.98 14.00 -23.86
CA LEU A 520 11.86 13.39 -24.56
C LEU A 520 11.68 13.99 -25.95
N VAL A 521 10.94 13.27 -26.79
CA VAL A 521 10.46 13.77 -28.07
C VAL A 521 8.97 13.48 -28.21
N TYR A 522 8.23 14.48 -28.66
CA TYR A 522 6.85 14.37 -29.12
C TYR A 522 6.83 14.42 -30.64
N ASP A 523 6.14 13.47 -31.27
CA ASP A 523 5.94 13.42 -32.71
C ASP A 523 4.50 13.86 -33.05
N PRO A 524 4.31 15.06 -33.66
CA PRO A 524 2.98 15.55 -34.00
C PRO A 524 2.23 14.70 -35.03
N LYS A 525 2.91 13.81 -35.77
CA LYS A 525 2.27 12.99 -36.81
C LYS A 525 1.39 11.88 -36.23
N ASP A 526 1.84 11.28 -35.13
CA ASP A 526 1.13 10.17 -34.46
C ASP A 526 0.72 10.50 -33.02
N GLY A 527 1.15 11.65 -32.48
CA GLY A 527 0.88 12.07 -31.12
C GLY A 527 1.66 11.31 -30.05
N SER A 528 2.71 10.55 -30.45
CA SER A 528 3.50 9.74 -29.52
C SER A 528 4.54 10.58 -28.77
N THR A 529 4.74 10.27 -27.49
CA THR A 529 5.83 10.81 -26.67
C THR A 529 6.79 9.69 -26.27
N ARG A 530 8.08 9.85 -26.58
CA ARG A 530 9.13 8.87 -26.29
C ARG A 530 10.25 9.47 -25.48
N THR A 531 10.70 8.77 -24.44
CA THR A 531 11.95 9.09 -23.74
C THR A 531 13.15 8.72 -24.61
N LEU A 532 14.02 9.69 -24.89
CA LEU A 532 15.26 9.51 -25.63
C LEU A 532 16.43 9.21 -24.70
N LEU A 533 16.50 9.95 -23.60
CA LEU A 533 17.51 9.80 -22.56
C LEU A 533 16.84 9.84 -21.19
N ASP A 534 17.36 9.04 -20.25
CA ASP A 534 16.96 9.01 -18.83
C ASP A 534 18.22 8.96 -17.98
N GLY A 535 18.11 9.30 -16.70
CA GLY A 535 19.21 9.19 -15.75
C GLY A 535 20.13 10.40 -15.72
N TYR A 536 19.60 11.61 -15.92
CA TYR A 536 20.32 12.88 -15.78
C TYR A 536 19.80 13.65 -14.56
N ARG A 537 20.63 14.47 -13.91
CA ARG A 537 20.23 15.25 -12.73
C ARG A 537 19.57 16.57 -13.12
N TYR A 538 18.25 16.61 -13.00
CA TYR A 538 17.45 17.82 -13.25
C TYR A 538 17.68 18.41 -14.64
N THR A 539 17.14 17.71 -15.64
CA THR A 539 17.24 18.11 -17.05
C THR A 539 16.35 19.31 -17.29
N ASN A 540 16.94 20.51 -17.31
CA ASN A 540 16.16 21.74 -17.31
C ASN A 540 15.97 22.27 -18.74
N GLY A 541 16.99 22.89 -19.31
CA GLY A 541 16.92 23.53 -20.63
C GLY A 541 17.15 22.56 -21.79
N VAL A 542 16.57 22.87 -22.95
CA VAL A 542 16.87 22.22 -24.24
C VAL A 542 16.85 23.22 -25.38
N CYS A 543 17.82 23.14 -26.28
CA CYS A 543 17.88 24.03 -27.45
C CYS A 543 18.47 23.29 -28.66
N MET A 544 17.83 23.43 -29.81
CA MET A 544 18.30 22.93 -31.09
C MET A 544 19.56 23.66 -31.52
N ALA A 545 20.58 22.91 -31.94
CA ALA A 545 21.72 23.50 -32.61
C ALA A 545 21.30 24.09 -33.96
N HIS A 546 21.92 25.20 -34.37
CA HIS A 546 21.60 25.88 -35.63
C HIS A 546 21.74 25.00 -36.89
N ASP A 547 22.51 23.90 -36.82
CA ASP A 547 22.64 22.94 -37.92
C ASP A 547 21.41 22.03 -38.09
N GLY A 548 20.50 21.99 -37.11
CA GLY A 548 19.34 21.12 -37.08
C GLY A 548 19.64 19.63 -36.89
N LYS A 549 20.92 19.26 -36.68
CA LYS A 549 21.40 17.87 -36.61
C LYS A 549 21.68 17.39 -35.19
N SER A 550 21.59 18.30 -34.23
CA SER A 550 21.83 18.03 -32.82
C SER A 550 21.09 19.04 -31.95
N LEU A 551 21.00 18.76 -30.66
CA LEU A 551 20.48 19.68 -29.66
C LEU A 551 21.37 19.68 -28.43
N PHE A 552 21.26 20.70 -27.62
CA PHE A 552 21.89 20.80 -26.31
C PHE A 552 20.84 20.66 -25.23
N PHE A 553 21.19 20.04 -24.11
CA PHE A 553 20.36 20.05 -22.91
C PHE A 553 21.22 20.19 -21.65
N ALA A 554 20.64 20.79 -20.61
CA ALA A 554 21.35 21.09 -19.36
C ALA A 554 21.02 20.08 -18.25
N GLU A 555 22.04 19.68 -17.49
CA GLU A 555 21.93 18.90 -16.25
C GLU A 555 22.22 19.84 -15.07
N SER A 556 21.20 20.54 -14.57
CA SER A 556 21.37 21.71 -13.71
C SER A 556 22.05 21.40 -12.38
N TRP A 557 21.64 20.33 -11.68
CA TRP A 557 22.28 19.98 -10.40
C TRP A 557 23.68 19.40 -10.55
N ALA A 558 24.06 19.02 -11.76
CA ALA A 558 25.41 18.61 -12.08
C ALA A 558 26.23 19.70 -12.76
N CYS A 559 25.69 20.91 -12.98
CA CYS A 559 26.37 22.00 -13.68
C CYS A 559 26.97 21.59 -15.05
N ARG A 560 26.26 20.74 -15.81
CA ARG A 560 26.75 20.22 -17.11
C ARG A 560 25.83 20.59 -18.25
N VAL A 561 26.41 20.74 -19.44
CA VAL A 561 25.67 20.81 -20.70
C VAL A 561 26.10 19.66 -21.59
N HIS A 562 25.12 19.00 -22.18
CA HIS A 562 25.30 17.84 -23.05
C HIS A 562 24.80 18.18 -24.44
N ARG A 563 25.46 17.62 -25.47
CA ARG A 563 25.02 17.66 -26.86
C ARG A 563 24.47 16.29 -27.23
N TYR A 564 23.21 16.23 -27.65
CA TYR A 564 22.56 15.03 -28.19
C TYR A 564 22.50 15.10 -29.71
N TRP A 565 22.93 14.03 -30.38
CA TRP A 565 23.01 13.97 -31.84
C TRP A 565 21.75 13.34 -32.44
N LEU A 566 21.08 14.06 -33.34
CA LEU A 566 19.90 13.57 -34.08
C LEU A 566 20.31 12.81 -35.34
N GLU A 567 21.41 13.23 -35.98
CA GLU A 567 21.91 12.68 -37.24
C GLU A 567 23.41 12.33 -37.18
N GLY A 568 23.88 11.59 -38.19
CA GLY A 568 25.29 11.25 -38.37
C GLY A 568 25.77 10.03 -37.56
N PRO A 569 27.10 9.78 -37.52
CA PRO A 569 27.66 8.58 -36.90
C PRO A 569 27.41 8.45 -35.39
N LYS A 570 27.11 9.57 -34.71
CA LYS A 570 26.80 9.64 -33.28
C LYS A 570 25.29 9.70 -32.99
N ALA A 571 24.42 9.56 -33.98
CA ALA A 571 22.98 9.69 -33.80
C ALA A 571 22.45 8.79 -32.66
N GLY A 572 21.62 9.35 -31.79
CA GLY A 572 21.09 8.67 -30.61
C GLY A 572 22.01 8.67 -29.38
N THR A 573 23.16 9.35 -29.44
CA THR A 573 24.08 9.47 -28.30
C THR A 573 24.18 10.91 -27.79
N ALA A 574 24.49 11.05 -26.50
CA ALA A 574 24.78 12.33 -25.87
C ALA A 574 26.24 12.39 -25.42
N GLU A 575 26.86 13.56 -25.55
CA GLU A 575 28.21 13.84 -25.02
C GLU A 575 28.23 15.12 -24.18
N CYS A 576 28.94 15.09 -23.07
CA CYS A 576 29.10 16.25 -22.19
C CYS A 576 30.08 17.24 -22.82
N VAL A 577 29.58 18.43 -23.17
CA VAL A 577 30.33 19.51 -23.85
C VAL A 577 30.76 20.62 -22.90
N ILE A 578 30.03 20.83 -21.79
CA ILE A 578 30.43 21.70 -20.68
C ILE A 578 30.38 20.87 -19.40
N ARG A 579 31.50 20.88 -18.67
CA ARG A 579 31.69 20.12 -17.42
C ARG A 579 31.60 21.02 -16.20
N ASP A 580 31.37 20.39 -15.05
CA ASP A 580 31.29 20.98 -13.72
C ASP A 580 32.61 21.44 -13.13
#